data_AF-A0A504IWJ4-F1
#
_entry.id   AF-A0A504IWJ4-F1
#
_cell.length_a   1.000
_cell.length_b   1.000
_cell.length_c   1.000
_cell.angle_alpha   90.00
_cell.angle_beta   90.00
_cell.angle_gamma   90.00
#
_symmetry.space_group_name_H-M   'P 1'
#
loop_
_entity.id
_entity.type
_entity.pdbx_description
1 polymer ?
#
loop_
_entity_poly.entity_id
_entity_poly.type
_entity_poly.pdbx_seq_one_letter_code
_entity_poly.pdbx_strand_id
1 'polypeptide(L)'
;MAGLDAFAIPTAPGSAPRLSDELTEVNGEMVPWGLAGGRFRRWANMLGMPALAIPLPVPDGLPVSVQLAAGPGQDAGLLDRAELLPSN
;
A
#
# COMPACT_ATOMS: atom_id res chain seq x y z
N MET A 1 -9.04 -4.31 15.22
CA MET A 1 -7.60 -4.13 15.49
C MET A 1 -7.23 -4.55 16.92
N ALA A 2 -7.89 -5.56 17.50
CA ALA A 2 -7.55 -5.96 18.86
C ALA A 2 -6.20 -6.69 18.88
N GLY A 3 -5.26 -6.21 19.69
CA GLY A 3 -3.94 -6.83 19.88
C GLY A 3 -2.92 -6.59 18.76
N LEU A 4 -3.25 -5.78 17.74
CA LEU A 4 -2.30 -5.38 16.70
C LEU A 4 -2.10 -3.87 16.74
N ASP A 5 -0.85 -3.45 16.62
CA ASP A 5 -0.46 -2.06 16.57
C ASP A 5 -0.65 -1.42 15.19
N ALA A 6 -0.33 -2.18 14.15
CA ALA A 6 -0.46 -1.83 12.75
C ALA A 6 -0.54 -3.11 11.90
N PHE A 7 -0.95 -2.98 10.64
CA PHE A 7 -0.86 -4.05 9.66
C PHE A 7 -0.31 -3.53 8.33
N ALA A 8 0.25 -4.44 7.53
CA ALA A 8 0.82 -4.14 6.23
C ALA A 8 0.05 -4.83 5.10
N ILE A 9 -0.24 -4.11 4.03
CA ILE A 9 -0.81 -4.62 2.77
C ILE A 9 -0.09 -4.00 1.58
N PRO A 10 -0.14 -4.57 0.37
CA PRO A 10 0.35 -3.85 -0.82
C PRO A 10 -0.39 -2.51 -1.00
N THR A 11 0.31 -1.46 -1.43
CA THR A 11 -0.32 -0.15 -1.70
C THR A 11 -1.09 -0.16 -3.04
N ALA A 12 -0.72 -1.05 -3.96
CA ALA A 12 -1.21 -1.15 -5.33
C ALA A 12 -1.24 -2.62 -5.81
N PRO A 13 -2.00 -2.94 -6.87
CA PRO A 13 -2.12 -4.29 -7.43
C PRO A 13 -0.83 -4.81 -8.07
N GLY A 14 0.10 -3.92 -8.40
CA GLY A 14 1.35 -4.22 -9.09
C GLY A 14 2.19 -2.95 -9.25
N SER A 15 3.28 -3.04 -10.02
CA SER A 15 4.08 -1.88 -10.42
C SER A 15 3.25 -0.88 -11.26
N ALA A 16 3.81 0.30 -11.53
CA ALA A 16 3.14 1.24 -12.43
C ALA A 16 2.91 0.58 -13.80
N PRO A 17 1.68 0.71 -14.37
CA PRO A 17 1.35 0.12 -15.65
C PRO A 17 1.93 0.99 -16.78
N ARG A 18 1.88 0.50 -18.01
CA ARG A 18 2.15 1.33 -19.17
C ARG A 18 0.95 2.27 -19.39
N LEU A 19 1.21 3.51 -19.79
CA LEU A 19 0.13 4.46 -20.11
C LEU A 19 -0.68 4.04 -21.35
N SER A 20 -0.13 3.19 -22.21
CA SER A 20 -0.77 2.76 -23.46
C SER A 20 -1.96 1.81 -23.26
N ASP A 21 -1.95 1.04 -22.17
CA ASP A 21 -2.97 0.03 -21.87
C ASP A 21 -3.61 0.23 -20.49
N GLU A 22 -2.88 0.81 -19.53
CA GLU A 22 -3.31 1.00 -18.14
C GLU A 22 -3.80 -0.30 -17.47
N LEU A 23 -3.24 -1.44 -17.88
CA LEU A 23 -3.58 -2.76 -17.35
C LEU A 23 -2.52 -3.27 -16.37
N THR A 24 -2.95 -4.16 -15.49
CA THR A 24 -2.08 -4.92 -14.58
C THR A 24 -2.58 -6.34 -14.46
N GLU A 25 -1.65 -7.27 -14.30
CA GLU A 25 -2.01 -8.65 -13.99
C GLU A 25 -2.34 -8.77 -12.50
N VAL A 26 -3.48 -9.39 -12.18
CA VAL A 26 -3.88 -9.77 -10.82
C VAL A 26 -4.36 -11.21 -10.89
N ASN A 27 -3.66 -12.12 -10.21
CA ASN A 27 -3.96 -13.55 -10.20
C ASN A 27 -4.08 -14.16 -11.62
N GLY A 28 -3.21 -13.74 -12.56
CA GLY A 28 -3.22 -14.20 -13.95
C GLY A 28 -4.25 -13.52 -14.87
N GLU A 29 -5.04 -12.58 -14.37
CA GLU A 29 -6.00 -11.82 -15.17
C GLU A 29 -5.54 -10.37 -15.39
N MET A 30 -5.60 -9.90 -16.63
CA MET A 30 -5.34 -8.51 -16.97
C MET A 30 -6.57 -7.65 -16.64
N VAL A 31 -6.41 -6.74 -15.68
CA VAL A 31 -7.48 -5.86 -15.18
C VAL A 31 -7.08 -4.38 -15.27
N PRO A 32 -8.04 -3.43 -15.33
CA PRO A 32 -7.72 -2.01 -15.29
C PRO A 32 -7.02 -1.63 -13.99
N TRP A 33 -5.81 -1.07 -14.08
CA TRP A 33 -4.95 -0.77 -12.94
C TRP A 33 -5.62 0.18 -11.94
N GLY A 34 -6.30 1.22 -12.43
CA GLY A 34 -7.00 2.18 -11.57
C GLY A 34 -8.14 1.56 -10.76
N LEU A 35 -8.89 0.64 -11.37
CA LEU A 35 -10.00 -0.06 -10.70
C LEU A 35 -9.47 -1.05 -9.65
N ALA A 36 -8.45 -1.84 -10.00
CA ALA A 36 -7.79 -2.75 -9.07
C ALA A 36 -7.09 -1.99 -7.93
N GLY A 37 -6.41 -0.90 -8.24
CA GLY A 37 -5.71 0.00 -7.31
C GLY A 37 -6.61 0.64 -6.26
N GLY A 38 -7.89 0.87 -6.58
CA GLY A 38 -8.86 1.38 -5.62
C GLY A 38 -9.05 0.44 -4.42
N ARG A 39 -8.98 -0.88 -4.62
CA ARG A 39 -9.22 -1.88 -3.57
C ARG A 39 -8.20 -1.80 -2.43
N PHE A 40 -6.97 -1.40 -2.73
CA PHE A 40 -5.87 -1.36 -1.76
C PHE A 40 -5.86 -0.13 -0.87
N ARG A 41 -6.51 0.98 -1.29
CA ARG A 41 -6.38 2.28 -0.60
C ARG A 41 -7.71 2.88 -0.15
N ARG A 42 -8.81 2.64 -0.86
CA ARG A 42 -10.10 3.30 -0.57
C ARG A 42 -10.67 2.93 0.80
N TRP A 43 -10.39 1.71 1.28
CA TRP A 43 -10.88 1.24 2.57
C TRP A 43 -10.37 2.13 3.71
N ALA A 44 -9.12 2.60 3.66
CA ALA A 44 -8.51 3.40 4.72
C ALA A 44 -9.22 4.74 4.86
N ASN A 45 -9.49 5.41 3.74
CA ASN A 45 -10.29 6.64 3.71
C ASN A 45 -11.71 6.42 4.25
N MET A 46 -12.36 5.33 3.83
CA MET A 46 -13.72 5.01 4.25
C MET A 46 -13.83 4.74 5.76
N LEU A 47 -12.81 4.12 6.35
CA LEU A 47 -12.78 3.77 7.78
C LEU A 47 -12.10 4.84 8.64
N GLY A 48 -11.58 5.92 8.05
CA GLY A 48 -10.84 6.96 8.78
C GLY A 48 -9.54 6.44 9.42
N MET A 49 -8.89 5.46 8.79
CA MET A 49 -7.68 4.83 9.31
C MET A 49 -6.43 5.53 8.76
N PRO A 50 -5.46 5.91 9.61
CA PRO A 50 -4.19 6.41 9.14
C PRO A 50 -3.41 5.30 8.41
N ALA A 51 -2.80 5.65 7.28
CA ALA A 51 -2.08 4.71 6.44
C ALA A 51 -0.90 5.38 5.71
N LEU A 52 0.30 4.80 5.81
CA LEU A 52 1.54 5.29 5.22
C LEU A 52 2.01 4.34 4.11
N ALA A 53 2.42 4.88 2.96
CA ALA A 53 3.09 4.09 1.93
C ALA A 53 4.60 4.08 2.18
N ILE A 54 5.16 2.90 2.43
CA ILE A 54 6.58 2.66 2.67
C ILE A 54 7.21 2.03 1.43
N PRO A 55 8.19 2.69 0.78
CA PRO A 55 8.90 2.12 -0.37
C PRO A 55 9.59 0.81 0.00
N LEU A 56 9.54 -0.17 -0.91
CA LEU A 56 10.30 -1.40 -0.77
C LEU A 56 11.51 -1.42 -1.72
N PRO A 57 12.62 -2.07 -1.33
CA PRO A 57 13.71 -2.33 -2.25
C PRO A 57 13.27 -3.43 -3.22
N VAL A 58 13.25 -3.10 -4.51
CA VAL A 58 12.96 -4.04 -5.60
C VAL A 58 14.16 -4.02 -6.54
N PRO A 59 14.91 -5.13 -6.66
CA PRO A 59 15.95 -5.26 -7.68
C PRO A 59 15.31 -5.18 -9.07
N ASP A 60 15.87 -4.34 -9.95
CA ASP A 60 15.56 -4.28 -11.38
C ASP A 60 14.06 -4.19 -11.73
N GLY A 61 13.39 -3.15 -11.24
CA GLY A 61 11.98 -2.90 -11.54
C GLY A 61 11.54 -1.47 -11.24
N LEU A 62 10.25 -1.21 -11.41
CA LEU A 62 9.64 0.05 -11.01
C LEU A 62 9.40 0.06 -9.48
N PRO A 63 9.44 1.23 -8.83
CA PRO A 63 9.20 1.31 -7.39
C PRO A 63 7.84 0.73 -6.97
N VAL A 64 7.85 -0.05 -5.89
CA VAL A 64 6.64 -0.56 -5.22
C VAL A 64 6.68 -0.19 -3.74
N SER A 65 5.53 -0.31 -3.06
CA SER A 65 5.41 0.00 -1.64
C SER A 65 4.44 -0.93 -0.93
N VAL A 66 4.61 -1.04 0.39
CA VAL A 66 3.56 -1.53 1.30
C VAL A 66 2.89 -0.34 1.95
N GLN A 67 1.60 -0.48 2.23
CA GLN A 67 0.87 0.39 3.11
C GLN A 67 0.95 -0.17 4.52
N LEU A 68 1.49 0.61 5.46
CA LEU A 68 1.38 0.36 6.90
C LEU A 68 0.19 1.17 7.42
N ALA A 69 -0.79 0.53 8.05
CA ALA A 69 -1.98 1.19 8.57
C ALA A 69 -2.25 0.85 10.04
N ALA A 70 -2.78 1.82 10.77
CA ALA A 70 -3.10 1.71 12.19
C ALA A 70 -4.55 2.14 12.46
N GLY A 71 -4.94 2.09 13.74
CA GLY A 71 -6.29 2.41 14.19
C GLY A 71 -6.57 3.91 14.07
N PRO A 72 -7.85 4.33 14.00
CA PRO A 72 -8.18 5.76 13.98
C PRO A 72 -7.52 6.54 15.12
N GLY A 73 -6.89 7.67 14.79
CA GLY A 73 -6.19 8.53 15.74
C GLY A 73 -4.82 8.03 16.21
N GLN A 74 -4.26 6.99 15.60
CA GLN A 74 -2.95 6.42 15.93
C GLN A 74 -1.81 6.93 15.02
N ASP A 75 -1.98 8.10 14.42
CA ASP A 75 -1.05 8.69 13.45
C ASP A 75 0.38 8.79 13.97
N ALA A 76 0.56 9.33 15.19
CA ALA A 76 1.88 9.47 15.81
C ALA A 76 2.55 8.10 16.00
N GLY A 77 1.82 7.14 16.59
CA GLY A 77 2.36 5.79 16.77
C GLY A 77 2.62 5.07 15.44
N LEU A 78 1.88 5.38 14.38
CA LEU A 78 2.13 4.83 13.05
C LEU A 78 3.43 5.39 12.45
N LEU A 79 3.69 6.68 12.62
CA LEU A 79 4.93 7.34 12.21
C LEU A 79 6.14 6.80 12.99
N ASP A 80 6.05 6.68 14.32
CA ASP A 80 7.12 6.12 15.16
C ASP A 80 7.49 4.71 14.69
N ARG A 81 6.50 3.88 14.36
CA ARG A 81 6.73 2.52 13.86
C ARG A 81 7.32 2.51 12.45
N ALA A 82 6.95 3.47 11.60
CA ALA A 82 7.54 3.60 10.27
C ALA A 82 9.02 3.98 10.33
N GLU A 83 9.43 4.79 11.32
CA GLU A 83 10.84 5.17 11.53
C GLU A 83 11.72 3.99 11.95
N LEU A 84 11.14 2.97 12.60
CA LEU A 84 11.85 1.73 12.93
C LEU A 84 12.14 0.84 11.72
N LEU A 85 11.47 1.09 10.58
CA LEU A 85 11.75 0.34 9.36
C LEU A 85 13.11 0.78 8.81
N PRO A 86 13.95 -0.18 8.40
CA PRO A 86 15.28 0.14 7.90
C PRO A 86 15.19 1.11 6.72
N SER A 87 15.97 2.19 6.80
CA SER A 87 16.22 3.06 5.66
C SER A 87 17.05 2.26 4.65
N ASN A 88 16.53 2.09 3.43
CA ASN A 88 17.32 1.53 2.34
C ASN A 88 18.46 2.47 1.93
#